data_AF-A0A1Y1JS02-F1
#
_entry.id   AF-A0A1Y1JS02-F1
#
_cell.length_a   1.000
_cell.length_b   1.000
_cell.length_c   1.000
_cell.angle_alpha   90.00
_cell.angle_beta   90.00
_cell.angle_gamma   90.00
#
_symmetry.space_group_name_H-M   'P 1'
#
loop_
_entity.id
_entity.type
_entity.pdbx_description
1 polymer ?
#
loop_
_entity_poly.entity_id
_entity_poly.type
_entity_poly.pdbx_seq_one_letter_code
_entity_poly.pdbx_strand_id
1 'polypeptide(L)'
;MFFNVLKTIARRASMALHLPVEHVSAVSAAVNLLRQGHVIALPTDTVYGLACSAVDVSAINSLFQLKARNENKPVAICVGKVSDVRRWAIVDHLPDGLLASLLPGPVTLVLTCADKLDKSLSLRNKR
;
A
#
# COMPACT_ATOMS: atom_id res chain seq x y z
N MET A 1 -13.43 -9.45 -19.87
CA MET A 1 -12.15 -10.18 -19.98
C MET A 1 -11.37 -10.23 -18.65
N PHE A 2 -12.05 -10.29 -17.49
CA PHE A 2 -11.43 -10.15 -16.15
C PHE A 2 -11.41 -11.45 -15.32
N PHE A 3 -11.70 -12.60 -15.93
CA PHE A 3 -11.93 -13.86 -15.19
C PHE A 3 -10.71 -14.81 -15.11
N ASN A 4 -9.52 -14.42 -15.57
CA ASN A 4 -8.41 -15.38 -15.76
C ASN A 4 -7.15 -15.18 -14.90
N VAL A 5 -7.17 -14.36 -13.84
CA VAL A 5 -5.99 -14.18 -12.97
C VAL A 5 -6.05 -15.01 -11.67
N LEU A 6 -7.20 -15.62 -11.33
CA LEU A 6 -7.30 -16.42 -10.09
C LEU A 6 -6.85 -17.89 -10.20
N LYS A 7 -6.39 -18.37 -11.37
CA LYS A 7 -6.02 -19.80 -11.56
C LYS A 7 -4.56 -20.16 -11.30
N THR A 8 -3.70 -19.23 -10.88
CA THR A 8 -2.26 -19.53 -10.62
C THR A 8 -1.82 -19.20 -9.18
N ILE A 9 -2.72 -19.30 -8.20
CA ILE A 9 -2.35 -19.35 -6.76
C ILE A 9 -2.85 -20.66 -6.12
N ALA A 10 -3.12 -21.69 -6.94
CA ALA A 10 -3.72 -22.95 -6.50
C ALA A 10 -2.78 -24.16 -6.61
N ARG A 11 -1.46 -23.99 -6.44
CA ARG A 11 -0.51 -25.13 -6.39
C ARG A 11 0.46 -25.16 -5.19
N ARG A 12 0.31 -24.26 -4.22
CA ARG A 12 0.87 -24.44 -2.86
C ARG A 12 -0.19 -24.09 -1.83
N ALA A 13 -1.02 -25.07 -1.51
CA ALA A 13 -1.91 -24.99 -0.36
C ALA A 13 -1.05 -25.11 0.91
N SER A 14 -0.70 -23.98 1.52
CA SER A 14 -0.40 -23.88 2.96
C SER A 14 -0.38 -22.41 3.38
N MET A 15 -1.36 -22.03 4.21
CA MET A 15 -1.37 -20.89 5.14
C MET A 15 -1.46 -19.46 4.55
N ALA A 16 -2.59 -19.13 3.93
CA ALA A 16 -3.12 -17.78 4.13
C ALA A 16 -3.86 -17.76 5.47
N LEU A 17 -3.33 -17.02 6.45
CA LEU A 17 -4.02 -16.79 7.73
C LEU A 17 -5.18 -15.82 7.50
N HIS A 18 -6.42 -16.31 7.58
CA HIS A 18 -7.62 -15.48 7.52
C HIS A 18 -8.07 -15.12 8.93
N LEU A 19 -8.01 -13.83 9.26
CA LEU A 19 -8.52 -13.28 10.52
C LEU A 19 -9.64 -12.30 10.20
N PRO A 20 -10.85 -12.47 10.78
CA PRO A 20 -11.91 -11.46 10.70
C PRO A 20 -11.41 -10.12 11.25
N VAL A 21 -11.84 -9.01 10.66
CA VAL A 21 -11.36 -7.65 11.05
C VAL A 21 -11.75 -7.33 12.49
N GLU A 22 -12.92 -7.80 12.90
CA GLU A 22 -13.47 -7.69 14.25
C GLU A 22 -12.73 -8.55 15.29
N HIS A 23 -11.84 -9.45 14.85
CA HIS A 23 -11.07 -10.27 15.77
C HIS A 23 -10.04 -9.42 16.53
N VAL A 24 -10.01 -9.54 17.85
CA VAL A 24 -9.15 -8.73 18.74
C VAL A 24 -7.65 -8.75 18.38
N SER A 25 -7.18 -9.85 17.79
CA SER A 25 -5.79 -10.02 17.37
C SER A 25 -5.51 -9.67 15.90
N ALA A 26 -6.52 -9.29 15.11
CA ALA A 26 -6.34 -9.05 13.68
C ALA A 26 -5.32 -7.94 13.40
N VAL A 27 -5.45 -6.81 14.11
CA VAL A 27 -4.54 -5.67 13.97
C VAL A 27 -3.12 -6.04 14.40
N SER A 28 -2.95 -6.71 15.55
CA SER A 28 -1.62 -7.07 16.06
C SER A 28 -0.94 -8.12 15.17
N ALA A 29 -1.69 -9.09 14.64
CA ALA A 29 -1.18 -10.05 13.66
C ALA A 29 -0.75 -9.35 12.36
N ALA A 30 -1.58 -8.45 11.82
CA ALA A 30 -1.26 -7.68 10.61
C ALA A 30 0.01 -6.85 10.79
N VAL A 31 0.14 -6.15 11.92
CA VAL A 31 1.34 -5.36 12.25
C VAL A 31 2.59 -6.25 12.32
N ASN A 32 2.50 -7.42 12.94
CA ASN A 32 3.63 -8.34 13.05
C ASN A 32 4.05 -8.89 11.67
N LEU A 33 3.09 -9.27 10.83
CA LEU A 33 3.37 -9.74 9.47
C LEU A 33 4.01 -8.64 8.61
N LEU A 34 3.51 -7.41 8.69
CA LEU A 34 4.10 -6.27 7.98
C LEU A 34 5.52 -5.97 8.44
N ARG A 35 5.81 -6.10 9.75
CA ARG A 35 7.16 -5.93 10.31
C ARG A 35 8.13 -7.03 9.87
N GLN A 36 7.62 -8.21 9.54
CA GLN A 36 8.40 -9.34 9.01
C GLN A 36 8.59 -9.26 7.49
N GLY A 37 8.13 -8.18 6.83
CA GLY A 37 8.26 -8.00 5.38
C GLY A 37 7.22 -8.76 4.56
N HIS A 38 6.17 -9.30 5.19
CA HIS A 38 5.11 -10.00 4.46
C HIS A 38 4.12 -9.02 3.80
N VAL A 39 3.54 -9.47 2.68
CA VAL A 39 2.42 -8.80 2.02
C VAL A 39 1.12 -9.34 2.62
N ILE A 40 0.23 -8.45 3.04
CA ILE A 40 -1.08 -8.79 3.60
C ILE A 40 -2.21 -8.32 2.68
N ALA A 41 -3.35 -9.01 2.73
CA ALA A 41 -4.60 -8.50 2.20
C ALA A 41 -5.38 -7.85 3.35
N LEU A 42 -5.86 -6.61 3.14
CA LEU A 42 -6.69 -5.92 4.11
C LEU A 42 -7.94 -5.34 3.42
N PRO A 43 -9.09 -5.29 4.11
CA PRO A 43 -10.29 -4.69 3.56
C PRO A 43 -10.16 -3.16 3.52
N THR A 44 -10.71 -2.55 2.48
CA THR A 44 -10.97 -1.11 2.40
C THR A 44 -12.46 -0.88 2.22
N ASP A 45 -12.88 0.37 2.24
CA ASP A 45 -14.24 0.82 1.93
C ASP A 45 -14.71 0.44 0.52
N THR A 46 -13.77 0.23 -0.42
CA THR A 46 -14.08 -0.08 -1.83
C THR A 46 -13.83 -1.54 -2.18
N VAL A 47 -12.59 -2.00 -2.08
CA VAL A 47 -12.15 -3.36 -2.43
C VAL A 47 -11.03 -3.82 -1.51
N TYR A 48 -10.76 -5.13 -1.46
CA TYR A 48 -9.57 -5.60 -0.75
C TYR A 48 -8.30 -5.06 -1.39
N GLY A 49 -7.43 -4.49 -0.55
CA GLY A 49 -6.11 -4.01 -0.93
C GLY A 49 -5.03 -5.00 -0.52
N LEU A 50 -4.03 -5.21 -1.37
CA LEU A 50 -2.76 -5.80 -0.96
C LEU A 50 -1.82 -4.69 -0.49
N ALA A 51 -1.25 -4.88 0.71
CA ALA A 51 -0.40 -3.91 1.39
C ALA A 51 0.87 -4.57 1.94
N CYS A 52 1.93 -3.78 2.03
CA CYS A 52 3.20 -4.13 2.64
C CYS A 52 3.78 -2.90 3.34
N SER A 53 4.89 -3.06 4.05
CA SER A 53 5.63 -1.92 4.59
C SER A 53 6.19 -1.06 3.44
N ALA A 54 5.93 0.26 3.48
CA ALA A 54 6.40 1.22 2.49
C ALA A 54 7.89 1.60 2.62
N VAL A 55 8.56 1.12 3.68
CA VAL A 55 10.02 1.31 3.87
C VAL A 55 10.84 0.05 3.58
N ASP A 56 10.17 -1.07 3.29
CA ASP A 56 10.84 -2.34 3.02
C ASP A 56 10.83 -2.64 1.52
N VAL A 57 11.98 -2.44 0.88
CA VAL A 57 12.16 -2.66 -0.57
C VAL A 57 11.87 -4.10 -0.98
N SER A 58 12.20 -5.08 -0.13
CA SER A 58 11.94 -6.49 -0.41
C SER A 58 10.44 -6.75 -0.43
N ALA A 59 9.72 -6.24 0.57
CA ALA A 59 8.26 -6.37 0.65
C ALA A 59 7.54 -5.66 -0.51
N ILE A 60 8.04 -4.49 -0.93
CA ILE A 60 7.54 -3.75 -2.11
C ILE A 60 7.71 -4.59 -3.38
N ASN A 61 8.88 -5.20 -3.59
CA ASN A 61 9.12 -6.07 -4.73
C ASN A 61 8.19 -7.30 -4.72
N SER A 62 7.99 -7.93 -3.56
CA SER A 62 7.02 -9.01 -3.41
C SER A 62 5.59 -8.57 -3.73
N LEU A 63 5.19 -7.36 -3.31
CA LEU A 63 3.88 -6.79 -3.64
C LEU A 63 3.71 -6.59 -5.15
N PHE A 64 4.72 -6.09 -5.85
CA PHE A 64 4.71 -5.93 -7.30
C PHE A 64 4.58 -7.26 -8.04
N GLN A 65 5.37 -8.26 -7.63
CA GLN A 65 5.32 -9.62 -8.17
C GLN A 65 3.92 -10.23 -7.99
N LEU A 66 3.33 -10.12 -6.80
CA LEU A 66 2.00 -10.66 -6.49
C LEU A 66 0.89 -9.97 -7.30
N LYS A 67 0.97 -8.64 -7.48
CA LYS A 67 -0.02 -7.90 -8.28
C LYS A 67 0.08 -8.19 -9.77
N ALA A 68 1.13 -8.90 -10.23
CA ALA A 68 1.43 -9.11 -11.64
C ALA A 68 1.34 -7.81 -12.47
N ARG A 69 1.73 -6.68 -11.86
CA ARG A 69 1.67 -5.37 -12.49
C ARG A 69 3.02 -5.04 -13.12
N ASN A 70 2.98 -4.35 -14.25
CA ASN A 70 4.16 -3.68 -14.76
C ASN A 70 4.68 -2.73 -13.67
N GLU A 71 5.97 -2.84 -13.33
CA GLU A 71 6.68 -2.07 -12.30
C GLU A 71 6.55 -0.54 -12.50
N ASN A 72 6.13 -0.10 -13.70
CA ASN A 72 5.90 1.30 -14.03
C ASN A 72 4.60 1.88 -13.46
N LYS A 73 3.72 1.08 -12.84
CA LYS A 73 2.50 1.60 -12.19
C LYS A 73 2.77 1.92 -10.72
N PRO A 74 2.52 3.16 -10.27
CA PRO A 74 2.74 3.55 -8.89
C PRO A 74 1.81 2.79 -7.96
N VAL A 75 2.20 2.72 -6.70
CA VAL A 75 1.36 2.22 -5.60
C VAL A 75 1.07 3.37 -4.65
N ALA A 76 -0.15 3.42 -4.14
CA ALA A 76 -0.53 4.40 -3.13
C ALA A 76 0.11 4.04 -1.78
N ILE A 77 0.53 5.05 -1.03
CA ILE A 77 0.99 4.92 0.35
C ILE A 77 -0.16 5.31 1.27
N CYS A 78 -0.58 4.38 2.12
CA CYS A 78 -1.56 4.65 3.16
C CYS A 78 -0.86 5.17 4.41
N VAL A 79 -1.35 6.28 4.98
CA VAL A 79 -0.84 6.85 6.23
C VAL A 79 -1.90 6.80 7.32
N GLY A 80 -1.47 6.58 8.56
CA GLY A 80 -2.37 6.53 9.71
C GLY A 80 -2.79 7.91 10.22
N LYS A 81 -1.98 8.95 9.96
CA LYS A 81 -2.25 10.34 10.33
C LYS A 81 -1.95 11.27 9.17
N VAL A 82 -2.74 12.34 9.03
CA VAL A 82 -2.52 13.39 8.01
C VAL A 82 -1.13 14.01 8.14
N SER A 83 -0.63 14.17 9.37
CA SER A 83 0.71 14.67 9.66
C SER A 83 1.84 13.83 9.05
N ASP A 84 1.59 12.55 8.76
CA ASP A 84 2.60 11.64 8.24
C ASP A 84 2.79 11.78 6.72
N VAL A 85 1.88 12.47 6.01
CA VAL A 85 2.00 12.71 4.55
C VAL A 85 3.34 13.37 4.20
N ARG A 86 3.79 14.33 5.02
CA ARG A 86 5.07 15.04 4.84
C ARG A 86 6.32 14.14 4.87
N ARG A 87 6.19 12.92 5.40
CA ARG A 87 7.28 11.93 5.38
C ARG A 87 7.49 11.34 3.98
N TRP A 88 6.44 11.34 3.17
CA TRP A 88 6.38 10.62 1.89
C TRP A 88 6.33 11.56 0.68
N ALA A 89 5.86 12.78 0.87
CA ALA A 89 5.68 13.77 -0.18
C ALA A 89 6.14 15.17 0.25
N ILE A 90 6.53 15.97 -0.73
CA ILE A 90 6.80 17.40 -0.58
C ILE A 90 5.46 18.13 -0.48
N VAL A 91 5.23 18.84 0.62
CA VAL A 91 3.93 19.48 0.92
C VAL A 91 4.06 20.97 1.24
N ASP A 92 5.26 21.53 1.25
CA ASP A 92 5.53 22.93 1.68
C ASP A 92 4.85 23.98 0.78
N HIS A 93 4.45 23.59 -0.42
CA HIS A 93 3.74 24.44 -1.38
C HIS A 93 2.21 24.44 -1.17
N LEU A 94 1.69 23.59 -0.29
CA LEU A 94 0.26 23.49 -0.04
C LEU A 94 -0.19 24.52 1.00
N PRO A 95 -1.37 25.13 0.85
CA PRO A 95 -1.96 25.97 1.89
C PRO A 95 -2.14 25.23 3.21
N ASP A 96 -1.97 25.95 4.31
CA ASP A 96 -2.24 25.42 5.66
C ASP A 96 -3.67 24.87 5.75
N GLY A 97 -3.81 23.71 6.39
CA GLY A 97 -5.09 23.04 6.59
C GLY A 97 -5.66 22.31 5.36
N LEU A 98 -5.11 22.48 4.15
CA LEU A 98 -5.63 21.78 2.95
C LEU A 98 -5.59 20.26 3.09
N LEU A 99 -4.49 19.71 3.61
CA LEU A 99 -4.39 18.26 3.83
C LEU A 99 -5.43 17.76 4.83
N ALA A 100 -5.71 18.56 5.87
CA ALA A 100 -6.68 18.21 6.91
C ALA A 100 -8.13 18.38 6.45
N SER A 101 -8.41 19.23 5.46
CA SER A 101 -9.74 19.35 4.87
C SER A 101 -10.05 18.22 3.88
N LEU A 102 -9.01 17.62 3.28
CA LEU A 102 -9.16 16.50 2.34
C LEU A 102 -9.04 15.13 2.99
N LEU A 103 -8.28 15.00 4.08
CA LEU A 103 -7.99 13.73 4.75
C LEU A 103 -8.38 13.76 6.24
N PRO A 104 -8.94 12.66 6.79
CA PRO A 104 -9.31 11.42 6.09
C PRO A 104 -10.54 11.61 5.17
N GLY A 105 -10.56 10.92 4.03
CA GLY A 105 -11.65 11.03 3.04
C GLY A 105 -11.43 10.08 1.85
N PRO A 106 -12.42 9.94 0.96
CA PRO A 106 -12.39 9.02 -0.19
C PRO A 106 -11.55 9.56 -1.35
N VAL A 107 -10.37 10.10 -1.05
CA VAL A 107 -9.48 10.75 -2.01
C VAL A 107 -8.10 10.11 -1.96
N THR A 108 -7.44 10.06 -3.12
CA THR A 108 -6.02 9.71 -3.23
C THR A 108 -5.30 10.95 -3.74
N LEU A 109 -4.36 11.47 -2.93
CA LEU A 109 -3.59 12.66 -3.28
C LEU A 109 -2.40 12.27 -4.17
N VAL A 110 -2.25 12.93 -5.31
CA VAL A 110 -1.08 12.80 -6.19
C VAL A 110 -0.13 13.95 -5.88
N LEU A 111 1.02 13.63 -5.29
CA LEU A 111 2.00 14.60 -4.81
C LEU A 111 3.41 14.21 -5.27
N THR A 112 4.32 15.18 -5.29
CA THR A 112 5.74 14.95 -5.53
C THR A 112 6.35 14.18 -4.37
N CYS A 113 7.04 13.07 -4.66
CA CYS A 113 7.67 12.24 -3.63
C CYS A 113 8.80 12.98 -2.90
N ALA A 114 8.95 12.72 -1.60
CA ALA A 114 10.11 13.18 -0.84
C ALA A 114 11.38 12.43 -1.27
N ASP A 115 12.55 13.07 -1.17
CA ASP A 115 13.85 12.53 -1.63
C ASP A 115 14.22 11.17 -1.04
N LYS A 116 13.75 10.89 0.18
CA LYS A 116 14.03 9.64 0.90
C LYS A 116 13.18 8.46 0.45
N LEU A 117 12.24 8.65 -0.48
CA LEU A 117 11.35 7.60 -0.94
C LEU A 117 12.02 6.71 -1.99
N ASP A 118 11.80 5.40 -1.90
CA ASP A 118 12.23 4.47 -2.92
C ASP A 118 11.57 4.80 -4.27
N LYS A 119 12.40 4.93 -5.32
CA LYS A 119 11.96 5.32 -6.67
C LYS A 119 11.11 4.26 -7.38
N SER A 120 10.94 3.07 -6.80
CA SER A 120 9.97 2.06 -7.25
C SER A 120 8.53 2.44 -6.90
N LEU A 121 8.33 3.30 -5.90
CA LEU A 121 7.00 3.73 -5.45
C LEU A 121 6.48 4.95 -6.25
N SER A 122 7.33 5.60 -7.05
CA SER A 122 6.97 6.79 -7.82
C SER A 122 6.61 6.48 -9.28
N LEU A 123 5.80 7.34 -9.88
CA LEU A 123 5.54 7.35 -11.31
C LEU A 123 6.84 7.64 -12.07
N ARG A 124 7.51 6.62 -12.62
CA ARG A 124 8.63 6.83 -13.53
C ARG A 124 8.09 7.28 -14.89
N ASN A 125 8.23 8.56 -15.20
CA ASN A 125 8.24 9.04 -16.58
C ASN A 125 9.57 8.58 -17.23
N LYS A 126 9.62 7.33 -17.70
CA LYS A 126 10.57 6.99 -18.77
C LYS A 126 9.92 7.46 -20.07
N ARG A 127 10.35 8.64 -20.54
CA ARG A 127 10.16 9.02 -21.94
C ARG A 127 10.88 8.02 -22.83
#